data_AF-F8JU16-F1
#
_entry.id   AF-F8JU16-F1
#
_cell.length_a   1.000
_cell.length_b   1.000
_cell.length_c   1.000
_cell.angle_alpha   90.00
_cell.angle_beta   90.00
_cell.angle_gamma   90.00
#
_symmetry.space_group_name_H-M   'P 1'
#
loop_
_entity.id
_entity.type
_entity.pdbx_description
1 polymer ?
#
loop_
_entity_poly.entity_id
_entity_poly.type
_entity_poly.pdbx_seq_one_letter_code
_entity_poly.pdbx_strand_id
1 'polypeptide(L)'
;MAASSEHFFIEPGRVTALADDFSSSGRQLGGKVQAFASGAENVDDAFGVMSQSTDALAAYVRMTQSTVTALRSLVHALDQYATGLRQTVTDYQAVDQANAQRLGGVPDRVDASGAASHPKELEPVQPRR
;
A
#
# COMPACT_ATOMS: atom_id res chain seq x y z
N MET A 1 14.37 -32.79 -2.22
CA MET A 1 13.50 -31.88 -2.97
C MET A 1 13.87 -30.46 -2.55
N ALA A 2 14.58 -29.73 -3.40
CA ALA A 2 14.90 -28.33 -3.12
C ALA A 2 13.64 -27.51 -3.40
N ALA A 3 13.09 -26.86 -2.37
CA ALA A 3 12.03 -25.88 -2.56
C ALA A 3 12.64 -24.68 -3.27
N SER A 4 12.32 -24.51 -4.55
CA SER A 4 12.54 -23.28 -5.30
C SER A 4 11.78 -22.18 -4.56
N SER A 5 12.49 -21.46 -3.70
CA SER A 5 11.96 -20.27 -3.03
C SER A 5 11.87 -19.20 -4.10
N GLU A 6 10.75 -19.17 -4.83
CA GLU A 6 10.41 -18.05 -5.69
C GLU A 6 10.40 -16.80 -4.81
N HIS A 7 11.47 -16.01 -4.90
CA HIS A 7 11.58 -14.74 -4.21
C HIS A 7 10.50 -13.82 -4.81
N PHE A 8 9.40 -13.66 -4.09
CA PHE A 8 8.34 -12.73 -4.44
C PHE A 8 8.86 -11.31 -4.21
N PHE A 9 9.44 -10.73 -5.25
CA PHE A 9 9.85 -9.33 -5.27
C PHE A 9 8.68 -8.49 -5.78
N ILE A 10 8.19 -7.57 -4.96
CA ILE A 10 7.41 -6.45 -5.49
C ILE A 10 8.38 -5.35 -5.90
N GLU A 11 8.01 -4.57 -6.92
CA GLU A 11 8.72 -3.34 -7.28
C GLU A 11 7.95 -2.17 -6.65
N PRO A 12 8.39 -1.63 -5.48
CA PRO A 12 7.60 -0.66 -4.73
C PRO A 12 7.22 0.57 -5.56
N GLY A 13 8.14 1.02 -6.43
CA GLY A 13 7.88 2.14 -7.33
C GLY A 13 6.69 1.91 -8.28
N ARG A 14 6.55 0.72 -8.86
CA ARG A 14 5.41 0.39 -9.73
C ARG A 14 4.09 0.29 -8.96
N VAL A 15 4.13 -0.27 -7.76
CA VAL A 15 2.94 -0.39 -6.90
C VAL A 15 2.48 0.99 -6.43
N THR A 16 3.42 1.87 -6.07
CA THR A 16 3.13 3.27 -5.75
C THR A 16 2.54 4.02 -6.95
N ALA A 17 3.13 3.88 -8.15
CA ALA A 17 2.60 4.49 -9.36
C ALA A 17 1.16 4.04 -9.66
N LEU A 18 0.88 2.74 -9.51
CA LEU A 18 -0.47 2.20 -9.66
C LEU A 18 -1.45 2.77 -8.64
N ALA A 19 -1.03 2.94 -7.38
CA ALA A 19 -1.86 3.57 -6.36
C ALA A 19 -2.20 5.04 -6.69
N ASP A 20 -1.24 5.76 -7.26
CA ASP A 20 -1.43 7.14 -7.69
C ASP A 20 -2.34 7.25 -8.91
N ASP A 21 -2.25 6.31 -9.85
CA ASP A 21 -3.16 6.20 -10.99
C ASP A 21 -4.60 5.95 -10.55
N PHE A 22 -4.82 5.04 -9.59
CA PHE A 22 -6.15 4.82 -9.00
C PHE A 22 -6.68 6.07 -8.31
N SER A 23 -5.83 6.78 -7.55
CA SER A 23 -6.22 8.02 -6.87
C SER A 23 -6.58 9.14 -7.86
N SER A 24 -5.79 9.27 -8.92
CA SER A 24 -6.03 10.24 -10.00
C SER A 24 -7.34 9.95 -10.73
N SER A 25 -7.54 8.68 -11.11
CA SER A 25 -8.75 8.22 -11.78
C SER A 25 -9.99 8.40 -10.90
N GLY A 26 -9.88 8.10 -9.60
CA GLY A 26 -10.94 8.31 -8.62
C GLY A 26 -11.35 9.78 -8.50
N ARG A 27 -10.37 10.69 -8.43
CA ARG A 27 -10.63 12.15 -8.41
C ARG A 27 -11.28 12.64 -9.70
N GLN A 28 -10.77 12.21 -10.86
CA GLN A 28 -11.34 12.61 -12.15
C GLN A 28 -12.78 12.11 -12.30
N LEU A 29 -13.05 10.86 -11.94
CA LEU A 29 -14.39 10.30 -11.95
C LEU A 29 -15.29 11.03 -10.95
N GLY A 30 -14.82 11.27 -9.73
CA GLY A 30 -15.55 12.01 -8.69
C GLY A 30 -16.01 13.40 -9.17
N GLY A 31 -15.12 14.14 -9.84
CA GLY A 31 -15.47 15.43 -10.44
C GLY A 31 -16.54 15.33 -11.52
N LYS A 32 -16.46 14.32 -12.40
CA LYS A 32 -17.49 14.06 -13.43
C LYS A 32 -18.83 13.68 -12.82
N VAL A 33 -18.83 12.84 -11.78
CA VAL A 33 -20.03 12.41 -11.05
C VAL A 33 -20.69 13.60 -10.35
N GLN A 34 -19.90 14.48 -9.73
CA GLN A 34 -20.41 15.69 -9.11
C GLN A 34 -21.05 16.63 -10.14
N ALA A 35 -20.39 16.85 -11.29
CA ALA A 35 -20.96 17.65 -12.38
C ALA A 35 -22.28 17.05 -12.89
N PHE A 36 -22.32 15.74 -13.12
CA PHE A 36 -23.52 15.04 -13.55
C PHE A 36 -24.66 15.14 -12.52
N ALA A 37 -24.37 14.93 -11.23
CA ALA A 37 -25.36 15.04 -10.16
C ALA A 37 -25.92 16.46 -10.04
N SER A 38 -25.08 17.49 -10.13
CA SER A 38 -25.52 18.89 -10.10
C SER A 38 -26.42 19.24 -11.31
N GLY A 39 -26.14 18.67 -12.49
CA GLY A 39 -27.01 18.84 -13.66
C GLY A 39 -28.38 18.17 -13.47
N ALA A 40 -28.43 17.01 -12.81
CA ALA A 40 -29.65 16.27 -12.55
C ALA A 40 -30.57 16.94 -11.52
N GLU A 41 -30.02 17.56 -10.47
CA GLU A 41 -30.80 18.33 -9.47
C GLU A 41 -31.50 19.54 -10.11
N ASN A 42 -30.90 20.15 -11.13
CA ASN A 42 -31.53 21.25 -11.88
C ASN A 42 -32.69 20.80 -12.79
N VAL A 43 -32.84 19.50 -13.08
CA VAL A 43 -33.96 18.97 -13.90
C VAL A 43 -35.26 18.94 -13.08
N ASP A 44 -35.18 18.72 -11.77
CA ASP A 44 -36.35 18.76 -10.87
C ASP A 44 -36.97 20.17 -10.81
N ASP A 45 -36.14 21.22 -10.83
CA ASP A 45 -36.60 22.62 -10.84
C ASP A 45 -37.15 23.06 -12.20
N ALA A 46 -36.64 22.51 -13.31
CA ALA A 46 -37.01 22.90 -14.66
C ALA A 46 -38.38 22.38 -15.13
N PHE A 47 -38.90 21.32 -14.50
CA PHE A 47 -40.17 20.68 -14.88
C PHE A 47 -41.27 20.95 -13.85
N GLY A 48 -41.64 22.22 -13.73
CA GLY A 48 -42.83 22.64 -12.99
C GLY A 48 -44.10 21.91 -13.44
N VAL A 49 -44.63 21.06 -12.55
CA VAL A 49 -46.04 20.68 -12.37
C VAL A 49 -46.89 20.56 -13.64
N MET A 50 -46.59 19.60 -14.53
CA MET A 50 -47.57 19.13 -15.53
C MET A 50 -47.85 17.63 -15.35
N SER A 51 -49.01 17.36 -14.72
CA SER A 51 -49.45 16.10 -14.10
C SER A 51 -49.61 14.88 -15.03
N GLN A 52 -49.29 14.96 -16.33
CA GLN A 52 -49.42 13.83 -17.27
C GLN A 52 -48.07 13.25 -17.73
N SER A 53 -46.93 13.85 -17.34
CA SER A 53 -45.56 13.40 -17.65
C SER A 53 -44.77 12.96 -16.41
N THR A 54 -45.45 12.75 -15.27
CA THR A 54 -44.82 12.52 -13.96
C THR A 54 -44.15 11.16 -13.82
N ASP A 55 -44.71 10.09 -14.40
CA ASP A 55 -44.19 8.74 -14.18
C ASP A 55 -42.89 8.46 -14.94
N ALA A 56 -42.82 8.90 -16.21
CA ALA A 56 -41.61 8.79 -17.02
C ALA A 56 -40.48 9.67 -16.45
N LEU A 57 -40.82 10.89 -16.00
CA LEU A 57 -39.88 11.78 -15.33
C LEU A 57 -39.38 11.18 -14.01
N ALA A 58 -40.28 10.66 -13.17
CA ALA A 58 -39.92 10.01 -11.90
C ALA A 58 -39.02 8.78 -12.12
N ALA A 59 -39.28 7.99 -13.18
CA ALA A 59 -38.43 6.87 -13.57
C ALA A 59 -37.03 7.35 -13.99
N TYR A 60 -36.95 8.43 -14.77
CA TYR A 60 -35.68 9.04 -15.19
C TYR A 60 -34.87 9.58 -14.00
N VAL A 61 -35.52 10.31 -13.09
CA VAL A 61 -34.87 10.83 -11.87
C VAL A 61 -34.34 9.69 -11.00
N ARG A 62 -35.15 8.65 -10.77
CA ARG A 62 -34.73 7.47 -9.99
C ARG A 62 -33.55 6.74 -10.63
N MET A 63 -33.58 6.57 -11.95
CA MET A 63 -32.46 5.98 -12.70
C MET A 63 -31.20 6.83 -12.52
N THR A 64 -31.31 8.14 -12.67
CA THR A 64 -30.20 9.09 -12.54
C THR A 64 -29.59 9.05 -11.14
N GLN A 65 -30.41 9.06 -10.09
CA GLN A 65 -29.95 8.94 -8.70
C GLN A 65 -29.26 7.60 -8.43
N SER A 66 -29.80 6.50 -8.98
CA SER A 66 -29.19 5.17 -8.89
C SER A 66 -27.82 5.14 -9.57
N THR A 67 -27.71 5.72 -10.77
CA THR A 67 -26.45 5.85 -11.51
C THR A 67 -25.42 6.68 -10.73
N VAL A 68 -25.82 7.83 -10.17
CA VAL A 68 -24.93 8.65 -9.32
C VAL A 68 -24.43 7.84 -8.14
N THR A 69 -25.30 7.08 -7.48
CA THR A 69 -24.94 6.24 -6.33
C THR A 69 -23.93 5.16 -6.73
N ALA A 70 -24.18 4.43 -7.82
CA ALA A 70 -23.27 3.40 -8.31
C ALA A 70 -21.90 3.97 -8.69
N LEU A 71 -21.86 5.14 -9.33
CA LEU A 71 -20.60 5.80 -9.68
C LEU A 71 -19.83 6.31 -8.46
N ARG A 72 -20.52 6.81 -7.42
CA ARG A 72 -19.88 7.16 -6.14
C ARG A 72 -19.26 5.95 -5.46
N SER A 73 -19.94 4.80 -5.49
CA SER A 73 -19.37 3.54 -4.97
C SER A 73 -18.11 3.13 -5.74
N LEU A 74 -18.08 3.31 -7.06
CA LEU A 74 -16.87 3.06 -7.86
C LEU A 74 -15.72 4.00 -7.48
N VAL A 75 -16.01 5.29 -7.29
CA VAL A 75 -15.00 6.26 -6.81
C VAL A 75 -14.41 5.82 -5.47
N HIS A 76 -15.25 5.38 -4.53
CA HIS A 76 -14.81 4.87 -3.25
C HIS A 76 -13.93 3.61 -3.41
N ALA A 77 -14.31 2.67 -4.28
CA ALA A 77 -13.52 1.47 -4.54
C ALA A 77 -12.11 1.80 -5.06
N LEU A 78 -11.98 2.76 -5.97
CA LEU A 78 -10.69 3.22 -6.49
C LEU A 78 -9.79 3.77 -5.37
N ASP A 79 -10.36 4.54 -4.43
CA ASP A 79 -9.63 5.08 -3.28
C ASP A 79 -9.17 3.98 -2.31
N GLN A 80 -10.02 2.97 -2.08
CA GLN A 80 -9.66 1.81 -1.27
C GLN A 80 -8.53 0.99 -1.90
N TYR A 81 -8.54 0.81 -3.23
CA TYR A 81 -7.44 0.14 -3.92
C TYR A 81 -6.13 0.91 -3.80
N ALA A 82 -6.17 2.23 -4.00
CA ALA A 82 -4.99 3.06 -3.83
C ALA A 82 -4.42 2.97 -2.39
N THR A 83 -5.29 3.00 -1.38
CA THR A 83 -4.91 2.86 0.02
C THR A 83 -4.30 1.49 0.31
N GLY A 84 -4.91 0.40 -0.15
CA GLY A 84 -4.41 -0.95 0.03
C GLY A 84 -3.03 -1.19 -0.62
N LEU A 85 -2.80 -0.61 -1.80
CA LEU A 85 -1.51 -0.70 -2.48
C LEU A 85 -0.42 0.07 -1.73
N ARG A 86 -0.73 1.26 -1.19
CA ARG A 86 0.21 2.02 -0.34
C ARG A 86 0.53 1.27 0.95
N GLN A 87 -0.45 0.62 1.55
CA GLN A 87 -0.22 -0.23 2.72
C GLN A 87 0.70 -1.40 2.39
N THR A 88 0.45 -2.08 1.26
CA THR A 88 1.31 -3.18 0.78
C THR A 88 2.77 -2.75 0.62
N VAL A 89 3.02 -1.55 0.06
CA VAL A 89 4.37 -1.01 -0.07
C VAL A 89 5.00 -0.74 1.29
N THR A 90 4.25 -0.15 2.22
CA THR A 90 4.72 0.15 3.58
C THR A 90 5.11 -1.14 4.31
N ASP A 91 4.25 -2.16 4.25
CA ASP A 91 4.48 -3.45 4.89
C ASP A 91 5.71 -4.16 4.30
N TYR A 92 5.85 -4.13 2.97
CA TYR A 92 7.01 -4.71 2.32
C TYR A 92 8.32 -4.03 2.72
N GLN A 93 8.35 -2.69 2.73
CA GLN A 93 9.54 -1.93 3.14
C GLN A 93 9.91 -2.22 4.60
N ALA A 94 8.92 -2.34 5.49
CA ALA A 94 9.15 -2.69 6.88
C ALA A 94 9.76 -4.10 7.03
N VAL A 95 9.23 -5.07 6.29
CA VAL A 95 9.76 -6.45 6.29
C VAL A 95 11.17 -6.49 5.69
N ASP A 96 11.42 -5.80 4.59
CA ASP A 96 12.74 -5.75 3.95
C ASP A 96 13.78 -5.12 4.87
N GLN A 97 13.45 -4.00 5.53
CA GLN A 97 14.33 -3.37 6.51
C GLN A 97 14.62 -4.28 7.71
N ALA A 98 13.60 -4.97 8.24
CA ALA A 98 13.78 -5.92 9.34
C ALA A 98 14.68 -7.09 8.95
N ASN A 99 14.55 -7.59 7.71
CA ASN A 99 15.40 -8.65 7.19
C ASN A 99 16.84 -8.17 6.97
N ALA A 100 17.03 -6.97 6.42
CA ALA A 100 18.35 -6.37 6.25
C ALA A 100 19.09 -6.20 7.59
N GLN A 101 18.38 -5.79 8.64
CA GLN A 101 18.94 -5.71 10.00
C GLN A 101 19.33 -7.07 10.57
N ARG A 102 18.51 -8.10 10.35
CA ARG A 102 18.79 -9.47 10.80
C ARG A 102 19.98 -10.10 10.09
N LEU A 103 20.14 -9.83 8.79
CA LEU A 103 21.22 -10.37 7.96
C LEU A 103 22.52 -9.56 8.11
N GLY A 104 22.44 -8.24 8.22
CA GLY A 104 23.60 -7.37 8.48
C GLY A 104 24.05 -7.34 9.95
N GLY A 105 23.25 -7.91 10.85
CA GLY A 105 23.49 -7.96 12.30
C GLY A 105 24.10 -9.27 12.82
N VAL A 106 24.57 -10.17 11.95
CA VAL A 106 25.39 -11.32 12.36
C VAL A 106 26.86 -10.87 12.35
N PRO A 107 27.47 -10.49 13.49
CA PRO A 107 28.91 -10.38 13.55
C PRO A 107 29.48 -11.77 13.28
N ASP A 108 30.37 -11.82 12.28
CA ASP A 108 31.22 -12.94 11.98
C ASP A 108 31.83 -13.44 13.29
N ARG A 109 31.58 -14.71 13.64
CA ARG A 109 32.12 -15.32 14.86
C ARG A 109 33.51 -15.88 14.56
N VAL A 110 34.36 -15.02 14.05
CA VAL A 110 35.83 -15.02 14.14
C VAL A 110 36.09 -13.81 15.02
N ASP A 111 36.78 -13.85 16.15
CA ASP A 111 37.93 -14.63 16.55
C ASP A 111 38.05 -14.48 18.08
N ALA A 112 37.89 -15.58 18.82
CA ALA A 112 38.26 -15.62 20.25
C ALA A 112 38.48 -17.07 20.71
N SER A 113 39.43 -17.76 20.08
CA SER A 113 40.14 -18.85 20.74
C SER A 113 41.63 -18.56 20.59
N GLY A 114 42.08 -17.63 21.44
CA GLY A 114 43.49 -17.36 21.66
C GLY A 114 44.18 -18.61 22.21
N ALA A 115 45.18 -19.06 21.46
CA ALA A 115 46.40 -19.71 21.93
C ALA A 115 46.40 -20.21 23.38
N ALA A 116 46.12 -21.50 23.55
CA ALA A 116 46.55 -22.25 24.72
C ALA A 116 47.18 -23.55 24.24
N SER A 117 48.51 -23.59 24.22
CA SER A 117 49.34 -24.76 24.56
C SER A 117 50.79 -24.45 24.21
N HIS A 118 51.61 -24.19 25.23
CA HIS A 118 53.00 -24.64 25.42
C HIS A 118 53.54 -23.96 26.70
N PRO A 119 53.50 -24.61 27.88
CA PRO A 119 54.28 -24.15 29.01
C PRO A 119 55.73 -24.59 28.81
N LYS A 120 56.66 -23.63 28.66
CA LYS A 120 58.09 -23.89 28.82
C LYS A 120 58.45 -23.71 30.30
N GLU A 121 59.17 -24.71 30.77
CA GLU A 121 59.61 -25.00 32.13
C GLU A 121 60.37 -23.84 32.80
N LEU A 122 60.27 -23.84 34.13
CA LEU A 122 60.79 -22.87 35.08
C LEU A 122 62.33 -22.85 35.13
N GLU A 123 62.94 -21.66 35.12
CA GLU A 123 64.26 -21.43 35.73
C GLU A 123 64.15 -20.34 36.82
N PRO A 124 64.62 -20.58 38.06
CA PRO A 124 64.61 -19.56 39.11
C PRO A 124 65.90 -18.73 39.07
N VAL A 125 65.78 -17.42 38.80
CA VAL A 125 66.85 -16.45 39.05
C VAL A 125 66.83 -16.02 40.51
N GLN A 126 67.90 -16.35 41.23
CA GLN A 126 68.14 -15.99 42.63
C GLN A 126 68.33 -14.47 42.82
N PRO A 127 68.03 -13.92 44.02
CA PRO A 127 68.26 -12.52 44.32
C PRO A 127 69.72 -12.29 44.73
N ARG A 128 70.33 -11.19 44.28
CA ARG A 128 71.51 -10.62 44.95
C ARG A 128 71.23 -9.20 45.39
N ARG A 129 71.74 -8.96 46.60
CA ARG A 129 71.67 -7.79 47.48
C ARG A 129 72.06 -6.48 46.82
#